data_AF-A0A1Y5S0V9-F1
#
_entry.id   AF-A0A1Y5S0V9-F1
#
_cell.length_a   1.000
_cell.length_b   1.000
_cell.length_c   1.000
_cell.angle_alpha   90.00
_cell.angle_beta   90.00
_cell.angle_gamma   90.00
#
_symmetry.space_group_name_H-M   'P 1'
#
loop_
_entity.id
_entity.type
_entity.pdbx_description
1 polymer ?
#
loop_
_entity_poly.entity_id
_entity_poly.type
_entity_poly.pdbx_seq_one_letter_code
_entity_poly.pdbx_strand_id
1 'polypeptide(L)'
;MIRAAAVLCAFALPAQAADFEFCWDGDNGYRMEGSMTVPDALLNRPLLTHNDVTAFFIQGFQDDVFLGSWDLSQLTPETSWNLSFDPRGMVFPTGGMHDSPKGQAWNAGGRADDCGDPGFGFNSGTNAQDLCVNNVWRTDSMISRYTRFPVFPAGSTTLDCGGAPLLGHLITPRSSAS
;
A
#
# COMPACT_ATOMS: atom_id res chain seq x y z
N MET A 1 14.66 6.54 60.11
CA MET A 1 13.43 6.40 59.31
C MET A 1 13.85 6.21 57.86
N ILE A 2 13.84 4.98 57.33
CA ILE A 2 14.23 4.71 55.93
C ILE A 2 12.94 4.72 55.11
N ARG A 3 12.80 5.73 54.24
CA ARG A 3 11.70 5.83 53.27
C ARG A 3 11.98 4.85 52.13
N ALA A 4 11.22 3.77 52.06
CA ALA A 4 11.21 2.89 50.90
C ALA A 4 10.49 3.60 49.74
N ALA A 5 11.23 3.99 48.70
CA ALA A 5 10.65 4.47 47.45
C ALA A 5 10.30 3.26 46.59
N ALA A 6 9.00 3.01 46.38
CA ALA A 6 8.54 1.99 45.46
C ALA A 6 8.70 2.51 44.01
N VAL A 7 9.59 1.87 43.25
CA VAL A 7 9.72 2.08 41.81
C VAL A 7 8.57 1.33 41.13
N LEU A 8 7.60 2.07 40.58
CA LEU A 8 6.58 1.51 39.69
C LEU A 8 7.25 1.25 38.33
N CYS A 9 7.61 0.00 38.04
CA CYS A 9 7.94 -0.42 36.68
C CYS A 9 6.64 -0.48 35.87
N ALA A 10 6.36 0.56 35.09
CA ALA A 10 5.31 0.51 34.07
C ALA A 10 5.78 -0.44 32.96
N PHE A 11 5.21 -1.64 32.91
CA PHE A 11 5.38 -2.54 31.78
C PHE A 11 4.65 -1.92 30.58
N ALA A 12 5.40 -1.44 29.58
CA ALA A 12 4.83 -1.14 28.28
C ALA A 12 4.36 -2.46 27.66
N LEU A 13 3.05 -2.69 27.65
CA LEU A 13 2.48 -3.77 26.85
C LEU A 13 2.82 -3.49 25.37
N PRO A 14 3.11 -4.51 24.56
CA PRO A 14 3.30 -4.32 23.13
C PRO A 14 2.05 -3.62 22.57
N ALA A 15 2.25 -2.50 21.88
CA ALA A 15 1.17 -1.84 21.17
C ALA A 15 0.62 -2.83 20.15
N GLN A 16 -0.65 -3.21 20.29
CA GLN A 16 -1.28 -4.12 19.35
C GLN A 16 -1.44 -3.41 18.00
N ALA A 17 -0.96 -4.05 16.96
CA ALA A 17 -1.03 -3.56 15.60
C ALA A 17 -1.32 -4.72 14.64
N ALA A 18 -2.08 -4.42 13.60
CA ALA A 18 -2.46 -5.32 12.54
C ALA A 18 -1.59 -5.06 11.32
N ASP A 19 -1.03 -6.14 10.78
CA ASP A 19 -0.26 -6.13 9.55
C ASP A 19 -1.15 -6.52 8.37
N PHE A 20 -0.97 -5.78 7.29
CA PHE A 20 -1.71 -5.96 6.05
C PHE A 20 -0.75 -6.03 4.86
N GLU A 21 -1.20 -6.73 3.82
CA GLU A 21 -0.53 -6.87 2.54
C GLU A 21 -1.51 -6.50 1.43
N PHE A 22 -0.98 -6.03 0.31
CA PHE A 22 -1.76 -5.67 -0.86
C PHE A 22 -0.91 -5.81 -2.12
N CYS A 23 -1.58 -6.01 -3.24
CA CYS A 23 -0.94 -6.06 -4.54
C CYS A 23 -1.82 -5.39 -5.59
N TRP A 24 -1.15 -4.93 -6.64
CA TRP A 24 -1.73 -4.23 -7.76
C TRP A 24 -1.09 -4.74 -9.04
N ASP A 25 -1.93 -5.08 -10.02
CA ASP A 25 -1.51 -5.48 -11.36
C ASP A 25 -1.84 -4.37 -12.36
N GLY A 26 -0.78 -3.77 -12.90
CA GLY A 26 -0.85 -2.81 -13.98
C GLY A 26 -1.07 -3.46 -15.34
N ASP A 27 -0.97 -2.65 -16.38
CA ASP A 27 -0.86 -3.16 -17.75
C ASP A 27 0.60 -3.54 -18.09
N ASN A 28 0.81 -4.21 -19.23
CA ASN A 28 2.14 -4.50 -19.80
C ASN A 28 3.16 -5.14 -18.83
N GLY A 29 2.69 -6.06 -17.97
CA GLY A 29 3.53 -6.84 -17.07
C GLY A 29 3.99 -6.08 -15.82
N TYR A 30 3.51 -4.86 -15.60
CA TYR A 30 3.78 -4.11 -14.37
C TYR A 30 2.98 -4.65 -13.21
N ARG A 31 3.63 -4.81 -12.06
CA ARG A 31 2.98 -5.17 -10.79
C ARG A 31 3.62 -4.46 -9.62
N MET A 32 2.86 -4.30 -8.55
CA MET A 32 3.33 -3.75 -7.29
C MET A 32 2.83 -4.61 -6.13
N GLU A 33 3.70 -4.83 -5.16
CA GLU A 33 3.38 -5.44 -3.88
C GLU A 33 3.62 -4.41 -2.78
N GLY A 34 2.85 -4.48 -1.71
CA GLY A 34 3.08 -3.64 -0.55
C GLY A 34 2.54 -4.22 0.74
N SER A 35 2.95 -3.58 1.83
CA SER A 35 2.52 -3.90 3.17
C SER A 35 2.33 -2.64 3.99
N MET A 36 1.49 -2.75 5.02
CA MET A 36 1.30 -1.68 6.00
C MET A 36 0.95 -2.23 7.37
N THR A 37 1.29 -1.47 8.40
CA THR A 37 0.94 -1.76 9.79
C THR A 37 0.05 -0.66 10.34
N VAL A 38 -1.03 -1.04 11.01
CA VAL A 38 -2.03 -0.13 11.60
C VAL A 38 -2.28 -0.49 13.06
N PRO A 39 -2.33 0.46 14.00
CA PRO A 39 -2.76 0.17 15.37
C PRO A 39 -4.19 -0.39 15.45
N ASP A 40 -4.39 -1.47 16.20
CA ASP A 40 -5.68 -2.20 16.27
C ASP A 40 -6.85 -1.30 16.68
N ALA A 41 -6.59 -0.35 17.57
CA ALA A 41 -7.59 0.60 18.06
C ALA A 41 -8.22 1.47 16.95
N LEU A 42 -7.56 1.58 15.79
CA LEU A 42 -8.01 2.40 14.67
C LEU A 42 -8.88 1.61 13.67
N LEU A 43 -8.88 0.28 13.70
CA LEU A 43 -9.57 -0.55 12.69
C LEU A 43 -11.10 -0.37 12.66
N ASN A 44 -11.69 0.19 13.72
CA ASN A 44 -13.12 0.51 13.75
C ASN A 44 -13.48 1.83 13.05
N ARG A 45 -12.50 2.62 12.60
CA ARG A 45 -12.74 3.89 11.90
C ARG A 45 -13.26 3.66 10.48
N PRO A 46 -14.03 4.60 9.91
CA PRO A 46 -14.55 4.47 8.54
C PRO A 46 -13.47 4.69 7.48
N LEU A 47 -12.42 5.45 7.81
CA LEU A 47 -11.30 5.73 6.93
C LEU A 47 -10.06 6.05 7.77
N LEU A 48 -8.96 5.42 7.41
CA LEU A 48 -7.62 5.68 7.93
C LEU A 48 -6.82 6.48 6.91
N THR A 49 -6.01 7.40 7.41
CA THR A 49 -5.17 8.25 6.57
C THR A 49 -3.70 7.92 6.74
N HIS A 50 -2.84 8.61 6.00
CA HIS A 50 -1.39 8.52 6.13
C HIS A 50 -0.84 8.75 7.56
N ASN A 51 -1.58 9.43 8.43
CA ASN A 51 -1.18 9.66 9.83
C ASN A 51 -1.50 8.47 10.76
N ASP A 52 -2.28 7.50 10.27
CA ASP A 52 -2.79 6.39 11.06
C ASP A 52 -1.97 5.10 10.88
N VAL A 53 -1.04 5.06 9.91
CA VAL A 53 -0.15 3.92 9.66
C VAL A 53 1.18 4.08 10.40
N THR A 54 1.71 2.98 10.93
CA THR A 54 3.02 2.97 11.64
C THR A 54 4.15 2.37 10.81
N ALA A 55 3.81 1.63 9.75
CA ALA A 55 4.72 1.14 8.73
C ALA A 55 3.99 1.12 7.38
N PHE A 56 4.71 1.42 6.31
CA PHE A 56 4.22 1.30 4.93
C PHE A 56 5.41 1.03 4.01
N PHE A 57 5.24 0.08 3.09
CA PHE A 57 6.25 -0.33 2.11
C PHE A 57 5.58 -0.69 0.80
N ILE A 58 6.20 -0.32 -0.32
CA ILE A 58 5.83 -0.76 -1.66
C ILE A 58 7.08 -1.12 -2.47
N GLN A 59 6.94 -2.10 -3.37
CA GLN A 59 7.93 -2.47 -4.36
C GLN A 59 7.27 -2.79 -5.70
N GLY A 60 7.95 -2.47 -6.78
CA GLY A 60 7.44 -2.66 -8.14
C GLY A 60 8.30 -3.59 -8.98
N PHE A 61 7.63 -4.23 -9.94
CA PHE A 61 8.24 -5.12 -10.91
C PHE A 61 7.65 -4.88 -12.30
N GLN A 62 8.42 -5.25 -13.33
CA GLN A 62 7.95 -5.43 -14.71
C GLN A 62 8.44 -6.79 -15.19
N ASP A 63 7.54 -7.69 -15.56
CA ASP A 63 7.88 -9.06 -15.99
C ASP A 63 8.83 -9.76 -14.98
N ASP A 64 8.52 -9.61 -13.69
CA ASP A 64 9.31 -10.09 -12.54
C ASP A 64 10.71 -9.47 -12.35
N VAL A 65 11.06 -8.46 -13.16
CA VAL A 65 12.27 -7.65 -12.96
C VAL A 65 11.97 -6.53 -11.96
N PHE A 66 12.72 -6.49 -10.86
CA PHE A 66 12.59 -5.45 -9.84
C PHE A 66 12.89 -4.05 -10.42
N LEU A 67 12.00 -3.10 -10.15
CA LEU A 67 12.10 -1.71 -10.61
C LEU A 67 12.57 -0.76 -9.51
N GLY A 68 12.16 -1.01 -8.27
CA GLY A 68 12.43 -0.14 -7.13
C GLY A 68 11.45 -0.35 -5.98
N SER A 69 11.68 0.36 -4.88
CA SER A 69 10.85 0.30 -3.68
C SER A 69 10.83 1.63 -2.94
N TRP A 70 9.80 1.86 -2.13
CA TRP A 70 9.70 3.01 -1.24
C TRP A 70 9.06 2.60 0.09
N ASP A 71 9.48 3.25 1.18
CA ASP A 71 8.93 3.04 2.52
C ASP A 71 8.96 4.32 3.36
N LEU A 72 8.27 4.31 4.51
CA LEU A 72 8.15 5.49 5.38
C LEU A 72 9.48 6.06 5.90
N SER A 73 10.56 5.29 5.94
CA SER A 73 11.87 5.83 6.36
C SER A 73 12.46 6.81 5.35
N GLN A 74 11.96 6.77 4.10
CA GLN A 74 12.36 7.65 3.01
C GLN A 74 11.46 8.88 2.87
N LEU A 75 10.44 9.05 3.74
CA LEU A 75 9.49 10.15 3.68
C LEU A 75 10.18 11.51 3.93
N THR A 76 9.97 12.45 3.01
CA THR A 76 10.41 13.85 3.13
C THR A 76 9.22 14.81 3.04
N PRO A 77 9.38 16.10 3.41
CA PRO A 77 8.33 17.11 3.25
C PRO A 77 7.84 17.30 1.81
N GLU A 78 8.67 16.95 0.82
CA GLU A 78 8.37 17.05 -0.61
C GLU A 78 7.70 15.79 -1.17
N THR A 79 7.65 14.70 -0.40
CA THR A 79 7.08 13.44 -0.85
C THR A 79 5.56 13.57 -1.01
N SER A 80 5.07 13.21 -2.20
CA SER A 80 3.64 13.00 -2.42
C SER A 80 3.14 11.83 -1.57
N TRP A 81 2.50 12.14 -0.43
CA TRP A 81 2.04 11.16 0.56
C TRP A 81 0.58 11.35 0.95
N ASN A 82 -0.30 10.64 0.27
CA ASN A 82 -1.70 10.46 0.62
C ASN A 82 -2.03 8.97 0.63
N LEU A 83 -2.53 8.50 1.77
CA LEU A 83 -3.07 7.16 1.94
C LEU A 83 -4.49 7.29 2.44
N SER A 84 -5.42 6.59 1.79
CA SER A 84 -6.80 6.46 2.23
C SER A 84 -7.12 4.98 2.30
N PHE A 85 -7.38 4.43 3.48
CA PHE A 85 -7.69 3.01 3.68
C PHE A 85 -9.02 2.85 4.40
N ASP A 86 -9.94 2.07 3.83
CA ASP A 86 -11.17 1.64 4.48
C ASP A 86 -10.94 0.26 5.14
N PRO A 87 -10.73 0.19 6.47
CA PRO A 87 -10.47 -1.06 7.17
C PRO A 87 -11.70 -1.97 7.28
N ARG A 88 -12.91 -1.45 7.03
CA ARG A 88 -14.15 -2.25 7.06
C ARG A 88 -14.39 -2.93 5.72
N GLY A 89 -14.12 -2.20 4.65
CA GLY A 89 -14.18 -2.71 3.28
C GLY A 89 -12.94 -3.50 2.88
N MET A 90 -11.82 -3.36 3.62
CA MET A 90 -10.51 -3.90 3.28
C MET A 90 -10.07 -3.46 1.88
N VAL A 91 -10.14 -2.15 1.62
CA VAL A 91 -9.82 -1.55 0.33
C VAL A 91 -9.13 -0.21 0.48
N PHE A 92 -8.24 0.10 -0.45
CA PHE A 92 -7.89 1.48 -0.76
C PHE A 92 -8.98 2.07 -1.66
N PRO A 93 -9.68 3.15 -1.27
CA PRO A 93 -10.63 3.82 -2.15
C PRO A 93 -9.90 4.40 -3.37
N THR A 94 -10.52 4.24 -4.55
CA THR A 94 -9.99 4.70 -5.85
C THR A 94 -11.03 5.54 -6.59
N GLY A 95 -10.61 6.14 -7.72
CA GLY A 95 -11.49 6.95 -8.58
C GLY A 95 -11.66 8.41 -8.16
N GLY A 96 -10.92 8.90 -7.16
CA GLY A 96 -10.86 10.32 -6.76
C GLY A 96 -9.66 11.09 -7.31
N MET A 97 -9.41 12.28 -6.77
CA MET A 97 -8.10 12.95 -6.91
C MET A 97 -7.07 12.23 -6.04
N HIS A 98 -5.81 12.17 -6.47
CA HIS A 98 -4.72 11.45 -5.78
C HIS A 98 -4.50 11.91 -4.32
N ASP A 99 -4.79 13.17 -4.01
CA ASP A 99 -4.68 13.83 -2.70
C ASP A 99 -6.01 13.86 -1.91
N SER A 100 -7.05 13.18 -2.41
CA SER A 100 -8.37 13.13 -1.78
C SER A 100 -8.61 11.82 -1.02
N PRO A 101 -9.67 11.74 -0.19
CA PRO A 101 -10.10 10.48 0.46
C PRO A 101 -10.45 9.33 -0.50
N LYS A 102 -10.50 9.57 -1.81
CA LYS A 102 -10.82 8.59 -2.86
C LYS A 102 -9.64 8.33 -3.81
N GLY A 103 -8.44 8.80 -3.46
CA GLY A 103 -7.24 8.55 -4.24
C GLY A 103 -6.06 8.15 -3.35
N GLN A 104 -4.96 7.84 -4.00
CA GLN A 104 -3.71 7.44 -3.36
C GLN A 104 -2.56 8.18 -4.02
N ALA A 105 -1.56 8.55 -3.23
CA ALA A 105 -0.30 9.11 -3.69
C ALA A 105 0.79 8.59 -2.76
N TRP A 106 1.59 7.64 -3.22
CA TRP A 106 2.62 6.98 -2.42
C TRP A 106 3.95 7.18 -3.10
N ASN A 107 4.64 8.26 -2.73
CA ASN A 107 5.85 8.74 -3.39
C ASN A 107 5.64 8.97 -4.90
N ALA A 108 4.41 9.29 -5.32
CA ALA A 108 4.09 9.72 -6.67
C ALA A 108 2.79 10.55 -6.62
N GLY A 109 2.87 11.80 -7.04
CA GLY A 109 1.75 12.73 -7.12
C GLY A 109 0.91 12.53 -8.38
N GLY A 110 -0.03 13.43 -8.63
CA GLY A 110 -0.98 13.30 -9.76
C GLY A 110 -0.36 13.30 -11.16
N ARG A 111 0.90 13.73 -11.31
CA ARG A 111 1.68 13.64 -12.57
C ARG A 111 2.55 12.38 -12.65
N ALA A 112 2.73 11.68 -11.53
CA ALA A 112 3.58 10.50 -11.38
C ALA A 112 5.02 10.70 -11.90
N ASP A 113 5.61 11.88 -11.68
CA ASP A 113 6.95 12.26 -12.14
C ASP A 113 7.88 12.75 -11.00
N ASP A 114 7.55 12.41 -9.75
CA ASP A 114 8.17 12.94 -8.52
C ASP A 114 8.58 11.85 -7.49
N CYS A 115 8.88 10.63 -7.94
CA CYS A 115 9.23 9.49 -7.06
C CYS A 115 10.70 9.36 -6.64
N GLY A 116 11.56 10.31 -7.01
CA GLY A 116 13.02 10.25 -6.81
C GLY A 116 13.77 9.57 -7.96
N ASP A 117 15.08 9.81 -8.07
CA ASP A 117 15.98 9.17 -9.04
C ASP A 117 17.33 8.81 -8.35
N PRO A 118 17.59 7.51 -8.06
CA PRO A 118 16.68 6.39 -8.25
C PRO A 118 15.45 6.48 -7.33
N GLY A 119 14.32 5.89 -7.72
CA GLY A 119 13.09 5.97 -6.94
C GLY A 119 11.91 5.16 -7.49
N PHE A 120 10.90 4.94 -6.65
CA PHE A 120 9.70 4.19 -6.97
C PHE A 120 8.47 4.78 -6.28
N GLY A 121 7.35 4.86 -6.98
CA GLY A 121 6.11 5.36 -6.40
C GLY A 121 4.88 4.86 -7.14
N PHE A 122 3.73 5.00 -6.49
CA PHE A 122 2.42 4.64 -7.01
C PHE A 122 1.45 5.81 -6.88
N ASN A 123 0.64 6.04 -7.91
CA ASN A 123 -0.38 7.06 -7.94
C ASN A 123 -1.72 6.44 -8.36
N SER A 124 -2.80 6.82 -7.65
CA SER A 124 -4.18 6.55 -8.04
C SER A 124 -4.96 7.86 -8.03
N GLY A 125 -5.06 8.49 -9.21
CA GLY A 125 -5.63 9.82 -9.37
C GLY A 125 -6.81 9.89 -10.33
N THR A 126 -7.02 11.08 -10.89
CA THR A 126 -8.16 11.37 -11.78
C THR A 126 -8.08 10.72 -13.16
N ASN A 127 -6.89 10.27 -13.56
CA ASN A 127 -6.67 9.73 -14.90
C ASN A 127 -6.58 8.21 -14.87
N ALA A 128 -5.72 7.67 -14.00
CA ALA A 128 -5.43 6.24 -13.94
C ALA A 128 -4.90 5.86 -12.54
N GLN A 129 -4.61 4.57 -12.41
CA GLN A 129 -3.66 4.03 -11.44
C GLN A 129 -2.39 3.68 -12.19
N ASP A 130 -1.23 4.13 -11.69
CA ASP A 130 0.04 4.04 -12.41
C ASP A 130 1.27 4.09 -11.50
N LEU A 131 2.42 3.73 -12.09
CA LEU A 131 3.72 3.72 -11.43
C LEU A 131 4.58 4.89 -11.88
N CYS A 132 5.39 5.38 -10.95
CA CYS A 132 6.56 6.21 -11.22
C CYS A 132 7.82 5.41 -10.93
N VAL A 133 8.81 5.48 -11.82
CA VAL A 133 10.12 4.86 -11.63
C VAL A 133 11.20 5.85 -12.05
N ASN A 134 12.12 6.18 -11.15
CA ASN A 134 13.23 7.12 -11.37
C ASN A 134 12.76 8.49 -11.92
N ASN A 135 11.76 9.11 -11.26
CA ASN A 135 11.08 10.35 -11.70
C ASN A 135 10.45 10.28 -13.10
N VAL A 136 10.20 9.07 -13.63
CA VAL A 136 9.53 8.89 -14.91
C VAL A 136 8.22 8.15 -14.71
N TRP A 137 7.13 8.81 -15.12
CA TRP A 137 5.82 8.19 -15.23
C TRP A 137 5.85 7.02 -16.22
N ARG A 138 5.47 5.83 -15.76
CA ARG A 138 5.30 4.64 -16.60
C ARG A 138 3.87 4.60 -17.13
N THR A 139 3.63 5.32 -18.23
CA THR A 139 2.31 5.37 -18.88
C THR A 139 1.81 4.01 -19.35
N ASP A 140 2.71 3.08 -19.63
CA ASP A 140 2.45 1.70 -20.01
C ASP A 140 2.02 0.82 -18.83
N SER A 141 2.17 1.26 -17.58
CA SER A 141 1.63 0.56 -16.42
C SER A 141 0.15 0.90 -16.17
N MET A 142 -0.40 1.90 -16.86
CA MET A 142 -1.69 2.52 -16.51
C MET A 142 -2.86 1.55 -16.61
N ILE A 143 -3.73 1.57 -15.61
CA ILE A 143 -5.05 0.92 -15.66
C ILE A 143 -6.16 1.90 -15.28
N SER A 144 -7.42 1.47 -15.42
CA SER A 144 -8.57 2.28 -15.05
C SER A 144 -8.46 2.83 -13.62
N ARG A 145 -8.69 4.14 -13.45
CA ARG A 145 -8.77 4.80 -12.14
C ARG A 145 -9.80 4.18 -11.19
N TYR A 146 -10.80 3.48 -11.72
CA TYR A 146 -11.88 2.84 -10.94
C TYR A 146 -11.58 1.38 -10.59
N THR A 147 -10.39 0.87 -10.94
CA THR A 147 -10.00 -0.48 -10.59
C THR A 147 -10.02 -0.64 -9.07
N ARG A 148 -10.61 -1.74 -8.60
CA ARG A 148 -10.62 -2.09 -7.17
C ARG A 148 -9.19 -2.23 -6.68
N PHE A 149 -8.93 -1.84 -5.44
CA PHE A 149 -7.61 -2.02 -4.83
C PHE A 149 -7.76 -2.66 -3.44
N PRO A 150 -7.86 -4.00 -3.38
CA PRO A 150 -8.10 -4.73 -2.14
C PRO A 150 -6.86 -4.77 -1.24
N VAL A 151 -7.12 -4.92 0.05
CA VAL A 151 -6.13 -5.09 1.11
C VAL A 151 -6.43 -6.41 1.83
N PHE A 152 -5.41 -7.12 2.28
CA PHE A 152 -5.52 -8.43 2.90
C PHE A 152 -4.77 -8.44 4.24
N PRO A 153 -5.22 -9.21 5.24
CA PRO A 153 -4.40 -9.48 6.42
C PRO A 153 -3.08 -10.15 6.02
N ALA A 154 -2.00 -9.83 6.72
CA ALA A 154 -0.69 -10.43 6.47
C ALA A 154 -0.73 -11.97 6.55
N GLY A 155 0.02 -12.65 5.69
CA GLY A 155 0.02 -14.10 5.58
C GLY A 155 -1.19 -14.71 4.84
N SER A 156 -1.99 -13.88 4.15
CA SER A 156 -3.03 -14.37 3.24
C SER A 156 -2.41 -15.20 2.10
N THR A 157 -3.01 -16.36 1.79
CA THR A 157 -2.42 -17.33 0.85
C THR A 157 -2.86 -17.14 -0.61
N THR A 158 -3.83 -16.26 -0.85
CA THR A 158 -4.32 -15.93 -2.19
C THR A 158 -4.75 -14.48 -2.18
N LEU A 159 -4.02 -13.64 -2.91
CA LEU A 159 -4.33 -12.23 -3.06
C LEU A 159 -5.04 -12.04 -4.41
N ASP A 160 -6.25 -11.47 -4.38
CA ASP A 160 -6.91 -10.95 -5.56
C ASP A 160 -6.32 -9.58 -5.84
N CYS A 161 -5.17 -9.56 -6.51
CA CYS A 161 -4.51 -8.33 -6.93
C CYS A 161 -5.48 -7.56 -7.82
N GLY A 162 -5.90 -6.39 -7.36
CA GLY A 162 -6.70 -5.50 -8.19
C GLY A 162 -5.90 -5.16 -9.43
N GLY A 163 -6.52 -5.07 -10.60
CA GLY A 163 -5.72 -4.79 -11.78
C GLY A 163 -6.33 -5.13 -13.11
N ALA A 164 -5.49 -5.07 -14.15
CA ALA A 164 -5.82 -5.60 -15.45
C ALA A 164 -6.12 -7.12 -15.33
N PRO A 165 -7.22 -7.63 -15.90
CA PRO A 165 -7.46 -9.06 -15.91
C PRO A 165 -6.33 -9.74 -16.69
N LEU A 166 -5.48 -10.49 -15.99
CA LEU A 166 -4.56 -11.42 -16.64
C LEU A 166 -5.42 -12.46 -17.36
N LEU A 167 -5.61 -12.29 -18.67
CA LEU A 167 -6.22 -13.26 -19.57
C LEU A 167 -5.32 -14.52 -19.62
N GLY A 168 -5.27 -15.29 -18.54
CA GLY A 168 -4.34 -16.41 -18.41
C GLY A 168 -4.29 -17.15 -17.07
N HIS A 169 -4.75 -16.57 -15.95
CA HIS A 169 -4.76 -17.30 -14.68
C HIS A 169 -5.92 -18.31 -14.62
N LEU A 170 -5.69 -19.48 -15.22
CA LEU A 170 -6.43 -20.69 -14.89
C LEU A 170 -6.15 -21.01 -13.42
N ILE A 171 -7.12 -20.71 -12.56
CA ILE A 171 -7.19 -21.24 -11.20
C ILE A 171 -7.13 -22.77 -11.33
N THR A 172 -5.98 -23.36 -11.02
CA THR A 172 -5.87 -24.81 -10.93
C THR A 172 -6.24 -25.18 -9.50
N PRO A 173 -7.37 -25.83 -9.23
CA PRO A 173 -7.69 -26.27 -7.89
C PRO A 173 -6.64 -27.32 -7.48
N ARG A 174 -5.94 -27.05 -6.38
CA ARG A 174 -5.05 -28.01 -5.75
C ARG A 174 -5.91 -29.14 -5.18
N SER A 175 -6.07 -30.22 -5.94
CA SER A 175 -6.63 -31.46 -5.41
C SER A 175 -5.68 -31.99 -4.33
N SER A 176 -6.11 -31.90 -3.07
CA SER A 176 -5.52 -32.67 -1.98
C SER A 176 -5.89 -34.13 -2.18
N ALA A 177 -4.91 -34.97 -2.49
CA ALA A 177 -5.03 -36.41 -2.38
C ALA A 177 -4.91 -36.81 -0.90
N SER A 178 -5.79 -37.73 -0.50
CA SER A 178 -5.89 -38.36 0.84
C SER A 178 -4.71 -39.25 1.18
#